data_AF-A0A962YC62-F1
#
_entry.id   AF-A0A962YC62-F1
#
_cell.length_a   1.000
_cell.length_b   1.000
_cell.length_c   1.000
_cell.angle_alpha   90.00
_cell.angle_beta   90.00
_cell.angle_gamma   90.00
#
_symmetry.space_group_name_H-M   'P 1'
#
loop_
_entity.id
_entity.type
_entity.pdbx_description
1 polymer ?
#
loop_
_entity_poly.entity_id
_entity_poly.type
_entity_poly.pdbx_seq_one_letter_code
_entity_poly.pdbx_strand_id
1 'polypeptide(L)' 'VDTHIFRVANRTGLAPGATVLATEQKLLEVVPDKYKRNAHHWLILHGRYTCIARKPRCADCIISDLCEFENKTLS' A
#
# COMPACT_ATOMS: atom_id res chain seq x y z
N VAL A 1 3.29 -10.58 -4.91
CA VAL A 1 2.56 -9.29 -4.77
C VAL A 1 1.42 -9.19 -5.79
N ASP A 2 0.20 -8.80 -5.40
CA ASP A 2 -0.94 -8.61 -6.34
C ASP A 2 -1.11 -7.13 -6.77
N THR A 3 -2.09 -6.84 -7.62
CA THR A 3 -2.35 -5.47 -8.13
C THR A 3 -2.83 -4.51 -7.04
N HIS A 4 -3.40 -5.00 -5.94
CA HIS A 4 -3.81 -4.19 -4.79
C HIS A 4 -2.58 -3.78 -3.99
N ILE A 5 -1.75 -4.74 -3.60
CA ILE A 5 -0.51 -4.49 -2.86
C ILE A 5 0.42 -3.58 -3.67
N PHE A 6 0.60 -3.84 -4.97
CA PHE A 6 1.46 -3.02 -5.83
C PHE A 6 1.04 -1.54 -5.81
N ARG A 7 -0.27 -1.28 -5.93
CA ARG A 7 -0.80 0.09 -5.88
C ARG A 7 -0.63 0.72 -4.50
N VAL A 8 -0.95 -0.01 -3.43
CA VAL A 8 -0.82 0.50 -2.06
C VAL A 8 0.63 0.84 -1.77
N ALA A 9 1.55 -0.09 -2.00
CA ALA A 9 2.98 0.07 -1.73
C ALA A 9 3.60 1.26 -2.46
N ASN A 10 3.20 1.51 -3.71
CA ASN A 10 3.67 2.66 -4.48
C ASN A 10 3.03 3.98 -4.03
N ARG A 11 1.71 4.00 -3.73
CA ARG A 11 1.04 5.23 -3.29
C ARG A 11 1.48 5.67 -1.90
N THR A 12 1.63 4.73 -0.97
CA THR A 12 1.99 5.06 0.42
C THR A 12 3.47 5.39 0.61
N GLY A 13 4.31 5.13 -0.40
CA GLY A 13 5.78 5.24 -0.27
C GLY A 13 6.42 4.06 0.46
N LEU A 14 5.65 3.07 0.90
CA LEU A 14 6.15 1.93 1.70
C LEU A 14 7.21 1.11 0.96
N ALA A 15 6.96 0.81 -0.32
CA ALA A 15 7.88 0.04 -1.15
C ALA A 15 7.70 0.39 -2.63
N PRO A 16 8.11 1.60 -3.07
CA PRO A 16 7.95 2.02 -4.45
C PRO A 16 8.88 1.21 -5.36
N GLY A 17 8.33 0.76 -6.49
CA GLY A 17 9.02 -0.07 -7.46
C GLY A 17 8.31 -0.08 -8.82
N ALA A 18 9.08 -0.04 -9.90
CA ALA A 18 8.54 0.01 -11.27
C ALA A 18 7.90 -1.31 -11.72
N THR A 19 8.26 -2.43 -11.08
CA THR A 19 7.72 -3.77 -11.38
C THR A 19 7.20 -4.44 -10.12
N VAL A 20 6.35 -5.45 -10.32
CA VAL A 20 5.83 -6.29 -9.22
C VAL A 20 6.97 -6.92 -8.45
N LEU A 21 7.98 -7.45 -9.15
CA LEU A 21 9.15 -8.08 -8.53
C LEU A 21 9.96 -7.08 -7.69
N ALA A 22 10.23 -5.88 -8.22
CA ALA A 22 10.96 -4.86 -7.47
C ALA A 22 10.20 -4.42 -6.21
N THR A 23 8.88 -4.28 -6.30
CA THR A 23 8.02 -3.95 -5.16
C THR A 23 8.01 -5.06 -4.11
N GLU A 24 7.97 -6.32 -4.55
CA GLU A 24 7.99 -7.49 -3.68
C GLU A 24 9.30 -7.62 -2.91
N GLN A 25 10.44 -7.48 -3.60
CA GLN A 25 11.76 -7.51 -2.97
C GLN A 25 11.88 -6.41 -1.92
N LYS A 26 11.47 -5.19 -2.26
CA LYS A 26 11.51 -4.06 -1.33
C LYS A 26 10.58 -4.25 -0.13
N LEU A 27 9.40 -4.85 -0.32
CA LEU A 27 8.53 -5.23 0.80
C LEU A 27 9.19 -6.24 1.73
N LEU A 28 9.94 -7.22 1.21
CA LEU A 28 10.67 -8.19 2.03
C LEU A 28 11.81 -7.55 2.82
N GLU A 29 12.39 -6.46 2.33
CA GLU A 29 13.44 -5.69 2.98
C GLU A 29 12.90 -4.76 4.07
N VAL A 30 11.83 -4.00 3.78
CA VAL A 30 11.31 -2.96 4.70
C VAL A 30 10.37 -3.50 5.76
N VAL A 31 9.70 -4.63 5.52
CA VAL A 31 8.74 -5.22 6.47
C VAL A 31 9.49 -6.11 7.46
N PRO A 32 9.47 -5.81 8.78
CA PRO A 32 10.08 -6.68 9.78
C PRO A 32 9.49 -8.10 9.76
N ASP A 33 10.32 -9.11 10.03
CA ASP A 33 9.94 -10.54 9.93
C ASP A 33 8.66 -10.91 10.67
N LYS A 34 8.47 -10.33 11.87
CA LYS A 34 7.27 -10.54 12.69
C LYS A 34 5.96 -10.14 12.00
N TYR A 35 6.02 -9.25 11.01
CA TYR A 35 4.86 -8.76 10.28
C TYR A 35 4.71 -9.38 8.88
N LYS A 36 5.74 -9.98 8.29
CA LYS A 36 5.74 -10.45 6.89
C LYS A 36 4.52 -11.32 6.54
N ARG A 37 4.16 -12.27 7.42
CA ARG A 37 3.02 -13.17 7.20
C ARG A 37 1.67 -12.45 7.13
N ASN A 38 1.49 -11.41 7.94
CA ASN A 38 0.22 -10.69 8.04
C ASN A 38 0.16 -9.46 7.11
N ALA A 39 1.31 -8.86 6.82
CA ALA A 39 1.44 -7.68 5.96
C ALA A 39 0.79 -7.91 4.60
N HIS A 40 0.95 -9.10 4.02
CA HIS A 40 0.29 -9.47 2.77
C HIS A 40 -1.24 -9.30 2.84
N HIS A 41 -1.88 -9.91 3.83
CA HIS A 41 -3.34 -9.80 4.01
C HIS A 41 -3.78 -8.37 4.31
N TRP A 42 -3.06 -7.65 5.17
CA TRP A 42 -3.38 -6.26 5.50
C TRP A 42 -3.33 -5.35 4.28
N LEU A 43 -2.27 -5.45 3.47
CA LEU A 43 -2.10 -4.62 2.27
C LEU A 43 -3.13 -4.96 1.19
N ILE A 44 -3.51 -6.24 1.03
CA ILE A 44 -4.59 -6.65 0.12
C ILE A 44 -5.91 -6.05 0.55
N LEU A 45 -6.30 -6.25 1.82
CA LEU A 45 -7.58 -5.77 2.34
C LEU A 45 -7.65 -4.24 2.25
N HIS A 46 -6.57 -3.56 2.63
CA HIS A 46 -6.47 -2.11 2.53
C HIS A 46 -6.59 -1.62 1.08
N GLY A 47 -5.91 -2.27 0.14
CA GLY A 47 -6.00 -1.94 -1.28
C GLY A 47 -7.39 -2.23 -1.87
N ARG A 48 -8.07 -3.26 -1.38
CA ARG A 48 -9.40 -3.66 -1.86
C ARG A 48 -10.52 -2.75 -1.35
N TYR A 49 -10.46 -2.31 -0.09
CA TYR A 49 -11.59 -1.63 0.56
C TYR A 49 -11.36 -0.13 0.83
N THR A 50 -10.11 0.33 0.87
CA THR A 50 -9.78 1.71 1.26
C THR A 50 -9.00 2.42 0.16
N CYS A 51 -7.82 1.92 -0.19
CA CYS A 51 -6.97 2.48 -1.25
C CYS A 51 -7.34 1.90 -2.63
N ILE A 52 -8.60 2.07 -3.01
CA ILE A 52 -9.15 1.61 -4.29
C ILE A 52 -8.52 2.36 -5.48
N ALA A 53 -8.60 1.74 -6.66
CA ALA A 53 -7.92 2.26 -7.86
C ALA A 53 -8.44 3.65 -8.26
N ARG A 54 -9.77 3.81 -8.31
CA ARG A 54 -10.47 5.04 -8.67
C ARG A 54 -11.05 5.66 -7.40
N LYS A 55 -10.75 6.93 -7.12
CA LYS A 55 -11.19 7.68 -5.92
C LYS A 55 -10.90 6.94 -4.60
N PRO A 56 -9.63 6.84 -4.17
CA PRO A 56 -9.29 6.22 -2.89
C PRO A 56 -10.00 6.92 -1.72
N ARG A 57 -10.38 6.17 -0.69
CA ARG A 57 -11.07 6.72 0.49
C ARG A 57 -10.07 7.33 1.46
N CYS A 58 -9.34 8.37 1.05
CA CYS A 58 -8.25 8.96 1.85
C CYS A 58 -8.74 9.65 3.12
N ALA A 59 -9.96 10.22 3.13
CA ALA A 59 -10.56 10.78 4.34
C ALA A 59 -10.83 9.71 5.42
N ASP A 60 -11.23 8.49 5.01
CA ASP A 60 -11.51 7.36 5.91
C ASP A 60 -10.27 6.48 6.17
N CYS A 61 -9.10 6.86 5.65
CA CYS A 61 -7.91 6.01 5.67
C CYS A 61 -7.14 6.13 6.98
N ILE A 62 -6.96 5.00 7.68
CA ILE A 62 -6.26 4.93 8.97
C ILE A 62 -4.77 5.30 8.94
N ILE A 63 -4.17 5.38 7.76
CA ILE A 63 -2.75 5.74 7.55
C ILE A 63 -2.62 6.96 6.63
N SER A 64 -3.67 7.78 6.51
CA SER A 64 -3.70 8.90 5.57
C SER A 64 -2.64 9.96 5.88
N ASP A 65 -2.38 10.19 7.16
CA ASP A 65 -1.35 11.08 7.70
C ASP A 65 0.07 10.60 7.38
N LEU A 66 0.30 9.29 7.39
CA LEU A 66 1.59 8.66 7.06
C LEU A 66 1.80 8.43 5.55
N CYS A 67 0.72 8.49 4.76
CA CYS A 67 0.76 8.19 3.33
C CYS A 67 1.37 9.34 2.53
N GLU A 68 2.39 9.05 1.71
CA GLU A 68 3.07 10.04 0.87
C GLU A 68 2.36 10.34 -0.47
N PHE A 69 1.16 9.80 -0.69
CA PHE A 69 0.42 10.02 -1.93
C PHE A 69 -0.02 11.49 -2.05
N GLU A 70 0.35 12.20 -3.12
CA GLU A 70 0.00 13.62 -3.29
C GLU A 70 -1.49 13.84 -3.61
N ASN A 71 -2.10 12.96 -4.42
CA ASN A 71 -3.46 13.14 -4.92
C ASN A 71 -4.53 12.53 -3.99
N LYS A 72 -4.49 12.87 -2.69
CA LYS A 72 -5.44 12.37 -1.69
C LYS A 72 -6.86 12.89 -1.96
N THR A 73 -7.85 12.01 -1.80
CA THR A 73 -9.27 12.39 -1.81
C THR A 73 -9.73 12.69 -0.38
N LEU A 74 -9.59 13.96 0.03
CA LEU A 74 -9.92 14.43 1.39
C LEU A 74 -11.33 15.02 1.51
N SER A 75 -12.07 15.08 0.40
CA SER A 75 -13.42 15.63 0.27
C SER A 75 -14.48 14.55 0.13
#